data_AF-A0A2V7A3D5-F1
#
_entry.id   AF-A0A2V7A3D5-F1
#
_cell.length_a   1.000
_cell.length_b   1.000
_cell.length_c   1.000
_cell.angle_alpha   90.00
_cell.angle_beta   90.00
_cell.angle_gamma   90.00
#
_symmetry.space_group_name_H-M   'P 1'
#
loop_
_entity.id
_entity.type
_entity.pdbx_description
1 polymer ?
#
loop_
_entity_poly.entity_id
_entity_poly.type
_entity_poly.pdbx_seq_one_letter_code
_entity_poly.pdbx_strand_id
1 'polypeptide(L)'
;MHITELRTAINAARTRNGLAASTWTDPTLTARSTTLKAVHITELRTALNQVYTRLGRALPTYTDPTLVAGQTTSKAAHVQELRNAVNAVP
;
A
#
# COMPACT_ATOMS: atom_id res chain seq x y z
N MET A 1 7.78 -8.75 5.66
CA MET A 1 7.36 -7.88 4.54
C MET A 1 7.73 -6.42 4.79
N HIS A 2 8.81 -5.98 4.16
CA HIS A 2 9.25 -4.60 4.00
C HIS A 2 8.39 -3.87 2.96
N ILE A 3 8.56 -2.55 2.86
CA ILE A 3 7.75 -1.70 1.98
C ILE A 3 7.94 -2.04 0.49
N THR A 4 9.15 -2.44 0.08
CA THR A 4 9.47 -2.87 -1.28
C THR A 4 8.78 -4.20 -1.61
N GLU A 5 8.83 -5.16 -0.69
CA GLU A 5 8.12 -6.43 -0.81
C GLU A 5 6.59 -6.21 -0.88
N LEU A 6 6.06 -5.26 -0.12
CA LEU A 6 4.63 -4.89 -0.15
C LEU A 6 4.23 -4.26 -1.49
N ARG A 7 5.07 -3.39 -2.07
CA ARG A 7 4.87 -2.86 -3.43
C ARG A 7 4.82 -3.99 -4.47
N THR A 8 5.74 -4.95 -4.38
CA THR A 8 5.76 -6.13 -5.25
C THR A 8 4.49 -6.97 -5.07
N ALA A 9 4.08 -7.25 -3.83
CA ALA A 9 2.88 -8.02 -3.53
C ALA A 9 1.60 -7.35 -4.08
N ILE A 10 1.46 -6.03 -3.89
CA ILE A 10 0.32 -5.27 -4.42
C ILE A 10 0.33 -5.27 -5.94
N ASN A 11 1.49 -5.05 -6.59
CA ASN A 11 1.55 -5.11 -8.05
C ASN A 11 1.21 -6.50 -8.59
N ALA A 12 1.64 -7.57 -7.92
CA ALA A 12 1.24 -8.93 -8.27
C ALA A 12 -0.27 -9.18 -8.07
N ALA A 13 -0.86 -8.66 -6.99
CA ALA A 13 -2.31 -8.72 -6.78
C ALA A 13 -3.07 -7.96 -7.87
N ARG A 14 -2.57 -6.78 -8.29
CA ARG A 14 -3.15 -6.01 -9.39
C ARG A 14 -3.13 -6.77 -10.70
N THR A 15 -1.98 -7.30 -11.10
CA THR A 15 -1.84 -8.01 -12.38
C THR A 15 -2.67 -9.29 -12.41
N ARG A 16 -2.70 -10.07 -11.31
CA ARG A 16 -3.58 -11.24 -11.15
C ARG A 16 -5.06 -10.90 -11.37
N ASN A 17 -5.47 -9.72 -10.93
CA ASN A 17 -6.85 -9.25 -11.04
C ASN A 17 -7.07 -8.37 -12.29
N GLY A 18 -6.18 -8.44 -13.28
CA GLY A 18 -6.33 -7.78 -14.58
C GLY A 18 -6.23 -6.25 -14.52
N LEU A 19 -5.52 -5.71 -13.53
CA LEU A 19 -5.18 -4.29 -13.43
C LEU A 19 -3.71 -4.08 -13.83
N ALA A 20 -3.41 -2.93 -14.43
CA ALA A 20 -2.04 -2.53 -14.67
C ALA A 20 -1.28 -2.32 -13.35
N ALA A 21 0.02 -2.65 -13.33
CA ALA A 21 0.88 -2.39 -12.18
C ALA A 21 0.87 -0.90 -11.81
N SER A 22 0.95 -0.60 -10.51
CA SER A 22 1.02 0.79 -10.03
C SER A 22 2.41 1.38 -10.28
N THR A 23 2.43 2.63 -10.70
CA THR A 23 3.62 3.47 -10.77
C THR A 23 3.81 4.16 -9.41
N TRP A 24 5.04 4.17 -8.91
CA TRP A 24 5.36 4.74 -7.60
C TRP A 24 6.15 6.04 -7.77
N THR A 25 5.81 7.08 -7.03
CA THR A 25 6.48 8.40 -7.11
C THR A 25 7.97 8.31 -6.83
N ASP A 26 8.35 7.59 -5.76
CA ASP A 26 9.75 7.26 -5.47
C ASP A 26 9.97 5.79 -5.88
N PRO A 27 10.47 5.47 -7.09
CA PRO A 27 10.51 4.11 -7.60
C PRO A 27 11.49 3.22 -6.84
N THR A 28 12.60 3.79 -6.38
CA THR A 28 13.64 3.10 -5.62
C THR A 28 13.51 3.46 -4.14
N LEU A 29 13.19 2.48 -3.30
CA LEU A 29 13.23 2.61 -1.84
C LEU A 29 14.34 1.71 -1.32
N THR A 30 15.42 2.30 -0.83
CA THR A 30 16.53 1.58 -0.24
C THR A 30 16.29 1.45 1.26
N ALA A 31 16.24 0.21 1.76
CA ALA A 31 16.08 -0.04 3.19
C ALA A 31 17.14 0.73 3.99
N ARG A 32 16.73 1.32 5.12
CA ARG A 32 17.60 2.10 6.03
C ARG A 32 18.19 3.39 5.45
N SER A 33 17.93 3.72 4.18
CA SER A 33 18.41 4.95 3.52
C SER A 33 17.26 5.86 3.10
N THR A 34 16.16 5.30 2.57
CA THR A 34 15.00 6.09 2.19
C THR A 34 14.03 6.23 3.36
N THR A 35 13.75 7.48 3.76
CA THR A 35 12.71 7.77 4.76
C THR A 35 11.33 7.49 4.17
N LEU A 36 10.52 6.69 4.87
CA LEU A 36 9.14 6.45 4.48
C LEU A 36 8.31 7.72 4.64
N LYS A 37 7.71 8.18 3.53
CA LYS A 37 6.86 9.37 3.46
C LYS A 37 5.38 8.98 3.45
N ALA A 38 4.52 9.94 3.78
CA ALA A 38 3.06 9.75 3.71
C ALA A 38 2.62 9.32 2.29
N VAL A 39 3.22 9.91 1.25
CA VAL A 39 2.93 9.58 -0.16
C VAL A 39 3.08 8.08 -0.44
N HIS A 40 4.10 7.42 0.10
CA HIS A 40 4.31 5.98 -0.14
C HIS A 40 3.17 5.13 0.41
N ILE A 41 2.63 5.48 1.58
CA ILE A 41 1.52 4.73 2.19
C ILE A 41 0.23 5.03 1.43
N THR A 42 -0.02 6.29 1.07
CA THR A 42 -1.19 6.69 0.27
C THR A 42 -1.24 5.95 -1.07
N GLU A 43 -0.12 5.87 -1.78
CA GLU A 43 -0.04 5.12 -3.04
C GLU A 43 -0.36 3.64 -2.85
N LEU A 44 0.16 3.00 -1.79
CA LEU A 44 -0.11 1.58 -1.50
C LEU A 44 -1.59 1.33 -1.18
N ARG A 45 -2.21 2.23 -0.40
CA ARG A 45 -3.66 2.16 -0.10
C ARG A 45 -4.48 2.30 -1.37
N THR A 46 -4.20 3.30 -2.20
CA THR A 46 -4.91 3.52 -3.47
C THR A 46 -4.76 2.29 -4.38
N ALA A 47 -3.55 1.78 -4.54
CA ALA A 47 -3.27 0.63 -5.38
C ALA A 47 -4.01 -0.63 -4.91
N LEU A 48 -4.09 -0.86 -3.60
CA LEU A 48 -4.80 -2.00 -3.02
C LEU A 48 -6.32 -1.81 -3.07
N ASN A 49 -6.83 -0.62 -2.78
CA ASN A 49 -8.27 -0.29 -2.86
C ASN A 49 -8.82 -0.54 -4.27
N GLN A 50 -8.05 -0.24 -5.31
CA GLN A 50 -8.41 -0.56 -6.69
C GLN A 50 -8.56 -2.06 -6.92
N VAL A 51 -7.72 -2.90 -6.28
CA VAL A 51 -7.86 -4.37 -6.36
C VAL A 51 -9.14 -4.84 -5.64
N TYR A 52 -9.40 -4.33 -4.44
CA TYR A 52 -10.63 -4.64 -3.70
C TYR A 52 -11.89 -4.23 -4.48
N THR A 53 -11.87 -3.05 -5.09
CA THR A 53 -12.95 -2.56 -5.95
C THR A 53 -13.16 -3.45 -7.16
N ARG A 54 -12.07 -3.86 -7.83
CA ARG A 54 -12.11 -4.78 -8.98
C ARG A 54 -12.71 -6.14 -8.61
N LEU A 55 -12.48 -6.59 -7.38
CA LEU A 55 -13.04 -7.82 -6.83
C LEU A 55 -14.47 -7.67 -6.29
N GLY A 56 -15.05 -6.46 -6.31
CA GLY A 56 -16.37 -6.19 -5.72
C GLY A 56 -16.42 -6.33 -4.20
N ARG A 57 -15.27 -6.17 -3.51
CA ARG A 57 -15.16 -6.32 -2.04
C ARG A 57 -15.22 -4.96 -1.35
N ALA A 58 -15.70 -4.97 -0.11
CA ALA A 58 -15.61 -3.81 0.78
C ALA A 58 -14.15 -3.40 1.00
N LEU A 59 -13.88 -2.10 0.98
CA LEU A 59 -12.52 -1.57 1.10
C LEU A 59 -11.92 -1.82 2.50
N PRO A 60 -10.60 -2.00 2.61
CA PRO A 60 -9.92 -2.06 3.90
C PRO A 60 -10.16 -0.79 4.72
N THR A 61 -10.43 -0.95 6.01
CA THR A 61 -10.49 0.18 6.95
C THR A 61 -9.07 0.52 7.41
N TYR A 62 -8.77 1.81 7.48
CA TYR A 62 -7.47 2.32 7.92
C TYR A 62 -7.65 3.21 9.14
N THR A 63 -6.80 3.04 10.15
CA THR A 63 -6.89 3.77 11.43
C THR A 63 -6.83 5.30 11.24
N ASP A 64 -6.00 5.78 10.32
CA ASP A 64 -5.90 7.20 9.97
C ASP A 64 -6.24 7.37 8.48
N PRO A 65 -7.45 7.85 8.13
CA PRO A 65 -7.85 7.98 6.73
C PRO A 65 -7.03 9.05 6.00
N THR A 66 -6.60 10.10 6.70
CA THR A 66 -5.79 11.20 6.16
C THR A 66 -4.37 11.15 6.72
N LEU A 67 -3.38 10.92 5.86
CA LEU A 67 -1.96 10.88 6.23
C LEU A 67 -1.34 12.27 6.02
N VAL A 68 -1.21 13.05 7.09
CA VAL A 68 -0.56 14.36 7.06
C VAL A 68 0.92 14.22 7.41
N ALA A 69 1.80 14.76 6.56
CA ALA A 69 3.23 14.78 6.80
C ALA A 69 3.55 15.56 8.09
N GLY A 70 4.42 15.00 8.94
CA GLY A 70 4.77 15.60 10.23
C GLY A 70 3.78 15.35 11.37
N GLN A 71 2.57 14.85 11.09
CA GLN A 71 1.56 14.52 12.10
C GLN A 71 1.26 13.02 12.20
N THR A 72 1.45 12.26 11.11
CA THR A 72 1.24 10.81 11.11
C THR A 72 2.37 10.10 11.88
N THR A 73 2.13 9.77 13.14
CA THR A 73 3.03 9.02 14.02
C THR A 73 2.94 7.50 13.81
N SER A 74 1.79 7.00 13.35
CA SER A 74 1.46 5.56 13.28
C SER A 74 1.85 4.85 11.97
N LYS A 75 2.98 5.22 11.35
CA LYS A 75 3.41 4.63 10.05
C LYS A 75 3.52 3.09 10.10
N ALA A 76 3.90 2.52 11.24
CA ALA A 76 4.00 1.08 11.42
C ALA A 76 2.64 0.37 11.38
N ALA A 77 1.61 0.97 11.97
CA ALA A 77 0.25 0.42 11.99
C ALA A 77 -0.30 0.35 10.55
N HIS A 78 -0.15 1.41 9.77
CA HIS A 78 -0.63 1.41 8.38
C HIS A 78 0.07 0.41 7.48
N VAL A 79 1.37 0.22 7.67
CA VAL A 79 2.07 -0.83 6.94
C VAL A 79 1.48 -2.19 7.32
N GLN A 80 1.23 -2.46 8.61
CA GLN A 80 0.63 -3.72 9.04
C GLN A 80 -0.78 -3.93 8.48
N GLU A 81 -1.63 -2.89 8.48
CA GLU A 81 -2.96 -2.92 7.85
C GLU A 81 -2.86 -3.31 6.37
N LEU A 82 -1.92 -2.71 5.64
CA LEU A 82 -1.65 -3.02 4.23
C LEU A 82 -1.16 -4.47 4.04
N ARG A 83 -0.32 -4.99 4.93
CA ARG A 83 0.12 -6.41 4.88
C ARG A 83 -1.07 -7.35 5.02
N ASN A 84 -1.91 -7.10 6.01
CA ASN A 84 -3.08 -7.94 6.27
C ASN A 84 -4.04 -7.89 5.08
N ALA A 85 -4.29 -6.69 4.56
CA ALA A 85 -5.21 -6.50 3.46
C ALA A 85 -4.70 -7.11 2.15
N VAL A 86 -3.40 -7.03 1.81
CA VAL A 86 -2.88 -7.66 0.58
C VAL A 86 -2.89 -9.18 0.67
N ASN A 87 -2.64 -9.76 1.84
CA ASN A 87 -2.66 -11.21 2.06
C ASN A 87 -4.07 -11.80 1.95
N ALA A 88 -5.12 -10.98 2.07
CA ALA A 88 -6.52 -11.40 1.93
C ALA A 88 -7.04 -11.36 0.48
N VAL A 89 -6.21 -10.90 -0.45
CA VAL A 89 -6.53 -10.82 -1.88
C VAL A 89 -6.03 -12.08 -2.60
N PRO A 90 -6.88 -12.75 -3.41
CA PRO A 90 -6.48 -13.89 -4.23
C PRO A 90 -5.54 -13.51 -5.40
#